data_AF-A0A401MJR0-F1
#
_entry.id   AF-A0A401MJR0-F1
#
_cell.length_a   1.000
_cell.length_b   1.000
_cell.length_c   1.000
_cell.angle_alpha   90.00
_cell.angle_beta   90.00
_cell.angle_gamma   90.00
#
_symmetry.space_group_name_H-M   'P 1'
#
loop_
_entity.id
_entity.type
_entity.pdbx_description
1 polymer ?
#
loop_
_entity_poly.entity_id
_entity_poly.type
_entity_poly.pdbx_seq_one_letter_code
_entity_poly.pdbx_strand_id
1 'polypeptide(L)'
;MADELAQVARFLYEAGTLKQSKRTGWWMAGVRDPESVAEHAWRTSLIASIIAKLEGADPARAAFLAVWHDSQETRTGDVNHLAKKYADEADPQAITADQVTGMPEALASTVRDLIAEYEARESPEAICARDADKLECMLQGIEYKSQGYELAQRWIDNSRAR
;
A
#
# COMPACT_ATOMS: atom_id res chain seq x y z
N MET A 1 6.62 -5.39 -28.56
CA MET A 1 5.47 -4.46 -28.46
C MET A 1 4.14 -5.15 -28.18
N ALA A 2 3.59 -6.00 -29.07
CA ALA A 2 2.31 -6.69 -28.77
C ALA A 2 2.42 -7.61 -27.53
N ASP A 3 3.48 -8.41 -27.45
CA ASP A 3 3.73 -9.29 -26.30
C ASP A 3 4.05 -8.52 -25.01
N GLU A 4 4.72 -7.37 -25.12
CA GLU A 4 5.06 -6.52 -23.97
C GLU A 4 3.81 -5.85 -23.39
N LEU A 5 2.92 -5.33 -24.25
CA LEU A 5 1.63 -4.79 -23.83
C LEU A 5 0.71 -5.87 -23.24
N ALA A 6 0.84 -7.12 -23.68
CA ALA A 6 0.14 -8.23 -23.05
C ALA A 6 0.62 -8.47 -21.60
N GLN A 7 1.91 -8.28 -21.29
CA GLN A 7 2.38 -8.32 -19.90
C GLN A 7 1.85 -7.16 -19.07
N VAL A 8 1.78 -5.96 -19.65
CA VAL A 8 1.14 -4.80 -18.99
C VAL A 8 -0.31 -5.11 -18.66
N ALA A 9 -1.07 -5.68 -19.59
CA ALA A 9 -2.45 -6.08 -19.35
C ALA A 9 -2.55 -7.13 -18.23
N ARG A 10 -1.67 -8.14 -18.22
CA ARG A 10 -1.64 -9.16 -17.15
C ARG A 10 -1.41 -8.54 -15.78
N PHE A 11 -0.46 -7.63 -15.66
CA PHE A 11 -0.24 -6.90 -14.40
C PHE A 11 -1.46 -6.09 -13.98
N LEU A 12 -2.13 -5.40 -14.91
CA LEU A 12 -3.35 -4.65 -14.59
C LEU A 12 -4.50 -5.56 -14.13
N TYR A 13 -4.61 -6.77 -14.70
CA TYR A 13 -5.54 -7.79 -14.22
C TYR A 13 -5.15 -8.30 -12.82
N GLU A 14 -3.85 -8.53 -12.58
CA GLU A 14 -3.30 -8.91 -11.28
C GLU A 14 -3.58 -7.84 -10.21
N ALA A 15 -3.32 -6.57 -10.50
CA ALA A 15 -3.62 -5.44 -9.61
C ALA A 15 -5.10 -5.33 -9.26
N GLY A 16 -5.99 -5.79 -10.15
CA GLY A 16 -7.43 -5.89 -9.88
C GLY A 16 -7.78 -6.77 -8.68
N THR A 17 -6.92 -7.72 -8.32
CA THR A 17 -7.13 -8.58 -7.13
C THR A 17 -7.11 -7.80 -5.82
N LEU A 18 -6.43 -6.65 -5.75
CA LEU A 18 -6.39 -5.78 -4.56
C LEU A 18 -7.77 -5.23 -4.18
N LYS A 19 -8.73 -5.19 -5.11
CA LYS A 19 -10.12 -4.81 -4.83
C LYS A 19 -10.88 -5.89 -4.04
N GLN A 20 -10.37 -7.13 -4.06
CA GLN A 20 -10.95 -8.28 -3.36
C GLN A 20 -10.12 -8.68 -2.14
N SER A 21 -8.83 -8.32 -2.10
CA SER A 21 -7.96 -8.49 -0.95
C SER A 21 -8.41 -7.60 0.20
N LYS A 22 -9.12 -8.17 1.18
CA LYS A 22 -9.55 -7.48 2.40
C LYS A 22 -8.38 -7.34 3.36
N ARG A 23 -8.25 -6.16 4.01
CA ARG A 23 -7.16 -5.95 4.97
C ARG A 23 -7.32 -6.86 6.19
N THR A 24 -6.32 -7.72 6.41
CA THR A 24 -6.30 -8.79 7.40
C THR A 24 -6.40 -8.25 8.83
N GLY A 25 -5.83 -7.06 9.07
CA GLY A 25 -5.89 -6.41 10.38
C GLY A 25 -7.33 -6.20 10.87
N TRP A 26 -8.22 -5.69 10.03
CA TRP A 26 -9.60 -5.43 10.39
C TRP A 26 -10.42 -6.70 10.60
N TRP A 27 -10.11 -7.77 9.87
CA TRP A 27 -10.71 -9.08 10.12
C TRP A 27 -10.38 -9.59 11.53
N MET A 28 -9.13 -9.41 11.98
CA MET A 28 -8.72 -9.73 13.36
C MET A 28 -9.38 -8.82 14.41
N ALA A 29 -9.81 -7.61 14.03
CA ALA A 29 -10.60 -6.71 14.86
C ALA A 29 -12.11 -7.07 14.89
N GLY A 30 -12.53 -8.11 14.16
CA GLY A 30 -13.91 -8.56 14.09
C GLY A 30 -14.79 -7.77 13.11
N VAL A 31 -14.19 -6.95 12.24
CA VAL A 31 -14.91 -6.23 11.19
C VAL A 31 -15.44 -7.22 10.16
N ARG A 32 -16.75 -7.20 9.90
CA ARG A 32 -17.42 -8.19 9.02
C ARG A 32 -17.12 -7.98 7.54
N ASP A 33 -17.10 -6.73 7.10
CA ASP A 33 -16.74 -6.34 5.73
C ASP A 33 -15.66 -5.26 5.80
N PRO A 34 -14.39 -5.66 5.95
CA PRO A 34 -13.27 -4.73 5.94
C PRO A 34 -13.14 -3.97 4.62
N GLU A 35 -12.39 -2.89 4.64
CA GLU A 35 -11.86 -2.29 3.42
C GLU A 35 -10.94 -3.29 2.69
N SER A 36 -10.85 -3.11 1.39
CA SER A 36 -9.87 -3.73 0.53
C SER A 36 -8.55 -2.95 0.51
N VAL A 37 -7.47 -3.61 0.10
CA VAL A 37 -6.15 -2.96 -0.09
C VAL A 37 -6.25 -1.82 -1.12
N ALA A 38 -7.10 -1.96 -2.13
CA ALA A 38 -7.34 -0.90 -3.11
C ALA A 38 -8.05 0.34 -2.51
N GLU A 39 -8.99 0.15 -1.59
CA GLU A 39 -9.67 1.25 -0.88
C GLU A 39 -8.69 1.99 0.04
N HIS A 40 -7.86 1.23 0.76
CA HIS A 40 -6.76 1.76 1.57
C HIS A 40 -5.79 2.59 0.72
N ALA A 41 -5.23 2.01 -0.34
CA ALA A 41 -4.25 2.68 -1.21
C ALA A 41 -4.80 3.98 -1.83
N TRP A 42 -6.10 4.02 -2.17
CA TRP A 42 -6.75 5.23 -2.66
C TRP A 42 -6.74 6.35 -1.62
N ARG A 43 -7.18 6.07 -0.38
CA ARG A 43 -7.24 7.11 0.66
C ARG A 43 -5.84 7.49 1.14
N THR A 44 -4.92 6.54 1.21
CA THR A 44 -3.48 6.77 1.48
C THR A 44 -2.88 7.73 0.46
N SER A 45 -3.16 7.55 -0.83
CA SER A 45 -2.69 8.46 -1.90
C SER A 45 -3.22 9.89 -1.74
N LEU A 46 -4.51 10.05 -1.40
CA LEU A 46 -5.09 11.35 -1.12
C LEU A 46 -4.41 12.03 0.08
N ILE A 47 -4.23 11.31 1.18
CA ILE A 47 -3.58 11.81 2.39
C ILE A 47 -2.12 12.20 2.11
N ALA A 48 -1.38 11.36 1.37
CA ALA A 48 0.01 11.62 1.02
C ALA A 48 0.18 12.94 0.25
N SER A 49 -0.71 13.22 -0.69
CA SER A 49 -0.72 14.50 -1.41
C SER A 49 -0.91 15.71 -0.49
N ILE A 50 -1.75 15.57 0.53
CA ILE A 50 -2.06 16.64 1.50
C ILE A 50 -0.86 16.86 2.41
N ILE A 51 -0.30 15.79 2.98
CA ILE A 51 0.87 15.86 3.85
C ILE A 51 2.04 16.49 3.08
N ALA A 52 2.36 15.99 1.90
CA ALA A 52 3.45 16.52 1.08
C ALA A 52 3.26 18.02 0.78
N LYS A 53 2.02 18.45 0.49
CA LYS A 53 1.76 19.87 0.26
C LYS A 53 2.00 20.73 1.51
N LEU A 54 1.67 20.23 2.68
CA LEU A 54 1.88 20.92 3.96
C LEU A 54 3.37 20.98 4.34
N GLU A 55 4.11 19.92 4.04
CA GLU A 55 5.56 19.81 4.33
C GLU A 55 6.46 20.44 3.25
N GLY A 56 5.88 20.95 2.16
CA GLY A 56 6.62 21.57 1.06
C GLY A 56 7.30 20.59 0.09
N ALA A 57 6.92 19.31 0.14
CA ALA A 57 7.32 18.26 -0.81
C ALA A 57 6.40 18.24 -2.04
N ASP A 58 6.70 17.38 -3.04
CA ASP A 58 5.87 17.21 -4.24
C ASP A 58 4.61 16.35 -3.96
N PRO A 59 3.39 16.93 -4.00
CA PRO A 59 2.16 16.17 -3.76
C PRO A 59 1.89 15.07 -4.79
N ALA A 60 2.26 15.28 -6.06
CA ALA A 60 2.01 14.32 -7.12
C ALA A 60 2.90 13.10 -6.97
N ARG A 61 4.18 13.30 -6.65
CA ARG A 61 5.12 12.20 -6.40
C ARG A 61 4.77 11.43 -5.13
N ALA A 62 4.42 12.10 -4.03
CA ALA A 62 3.97 11.45 -2.80
C ALA A 62 2.70 10.61 -3.01
N ALA A 63 1.70 11.16 -3.73
CA ALA A 63 0.49 10.43 -4.10
C ALA A 63 0.81 9.21 -4.96
N PHE A 64 1.77 9.33 -5.89
CA PHE A 64 2.19 8.24 -6.77
C PHE A 64 2.92 7.13 -6.01
N LEU A 65 3.81 7.45 -5.06
CA LEU A 65 4.41 6.46 -4.17
C LEU A 65 3.32 5.73 -3.36
N ALA A 66 2.42 6.50 -2.75
CA ALA A 66 1.35 5.98 -1.90
C ALA A 66 0.35 5.07 -2.63
N VAL A 67 0.00 5.32 -3.89
CA VAL A 67 -0.96 4.44 -4.59
C VAL A 67 -0.33 3.09 -5.03
N TRP A 68 1.01 3.04 -5.14
CA TRP A 68 1.73 1.83 -5.58
C TRP A 68 2.32 0.99 -4.44
N HIS A 69 2.34 1.52 -3.22
CA HIS A 69 3.14 0.95 -2.14
C HIS A 69 2.77 -0.48 -1.71
N ASP A 70 1.50 -0.85 -1.83
CA ASP A 70 0.98 -2.19 -1.54
C ASP A 70 0.73 -3.01 -2.81
N SER A 71 1.26 -2.60 -3.96
CA SER A 71 1.04 -3.32 -5.23
C SER A 71 1.56 -4.76 -5.21
N GLN A 72 2.52 -5.07 -4.35
CA GLN A 72 3.11 -6.40 -4.16
C GLN A 72 2.18 -7.34 -3.38
N GLU A 73 1.17 -6.81 -2.68
CA GLU A 73 0.20 -7.61 -1.93
C GLU A 73 -0.70 -8.47 -2.83
N THR A 74 -0.68 -8.24 -4.14
CA THR A 74 -1.27 -9.17 -5.11
C THR A 74 -0.64 -10.57 -5.04
N ARG A 75 0.59 -10.69 -4.53
CA ARG A 75 1.35 -11.95 -4.47
C ARG A 75 1.58 -12.46 -3.06
N THR A 76 1.66 -11.56 -2.08
CA THR A 76 1.86 -11.94 -0.67
C THR A 76 0.55 -11.99 0.12
N GLY A 77 -0.50 -11.32 -0.36
CA GLY A 77 -1.62 -10.87 0.47
C GLY A 77 -1.20 -9.83 1.51
N ASP A 78 -2.18 -9.31 2.24
CA ASP A 78 -1.95 -8.45 3.42
C ASP A 78 -1.46 -9.31 4.60
N VAL A 79 -0.14 -9.40 4.74
CA VAL A 79 0.51 -10.20 5.78
C VAL A 79 0.46 -9.45 7.11
N ASN A 80 -0.36 -9.95 8.04
CA ASN A 80 -0.49 -9.36 9.37
C ASN A 80 0.83 -9.40 10.17
N HIS A 81 0.93 -8.47 11.14
CA HIS A 81 2.13 -8.29 11.96
C HIS A 81 2.62 -9.53 12.74
N LEU A 82 1.74 -10.48 13.08
CA LEU A 82 2.16 -11.72 13.74
C LEU A 82 2.81 -12.68 12.74
N ALA A 83 2.23 -12.82 11.55
CA ALA A 83 2.79 -13.68 10.49
C ALA A 83 4.18 -13.21 10.06
N LYS A 84 4.41 -11.88 9.95
CA LYS A 84 5.72 -11.29 9.64
C LYS A 84 6.84 -11.67 10.61
N LYS A 85 6.53 -12.15 11.82
CA LYS A 85 7.55 -12.59 12.81
C LYS A 85 8.09 -14.00 12.54
N TYR A 86 7.38 -14.79 11.75
CA TYR A 86 7.64 -16.22 11.59
C TYR A 86 7.72 -16.67 10.13
N ALA A 87 7.27 -15.83 9.20
CA ALA A 87 7.48 -16.02 7.77
C ALA A 87 8.60 -15.09 7.30
N ASP A 88 9.45 -15.57 6.39
CA ASP A 88 10.39 -14.72 5.68
C ASP A 88 9.60 -13.66 4.91
N GLU A 89 9.84 -12.39 5.20
CA GLU A 89 9.20 -11.29 4.49
C GLU A 89 9.75 -11.26 3.07
N ALA A 90 8.88 -11.49 2.09
CA ALA A 90 9.26 -11.43 0.69
C ALA A 90 9.68 -9.99 0.36
N ASP A 91 10.85 -9.83 -0.27
CA ASP A 91 11.38 -8.52 -0.66
C ASP A 91 10.44 -7.83 -1.68
N PRO A 92 9.86 -6.66 -1.35
CA PRO A 92 9.00 -5.92 -2.26
C PRO A 92 9.68 -5.61 -3.60
N GLN A 93 10.99 -5.37 -3.61
CA GLN A 93 11.73 -5.09 -4.84
C GLN A 93 11.84 -6.34 -5.72
N ALA A 94 12.04 -7.52 -5.12
CA ALA A 94 12.06 -8.80 -5.83
C ALA A 94 10.68 -9.14 -6.41
N ILE A 95 9.60 -8.91 -5.66
CA ILE A 95 8.23 -9.09 -6.15
C ILE A 95 7.96 -8.15 -7.32
N THR A 96 8.33 -6.88 -7.18
CA THR A 96 8.16 -5.86 -8.23
C THR A 96 8.92 -6.23 -9.49
N ALA A 97 10.16 -6.72 -9.35
CA ALA A 97 10.96 -7.17 -10.47
C ALA A 97 10.25 -8.28 -11.26
N ASP A 98 9.59 -9.22 -10.57
CA ASP A 98 8.81 -10.27 -11.23
C ASP A 98 7.47 -9.76 -11.77
N GLN A 99 6.80 -8.81 -11.09
CA GLN A 99 5.56 -8.18 -11.56
C GLN A 99 5.71 -7.47 -12.90
N VAL A 100 6.88 -6.86 -13.14
CA VAL A 100 7.15 -6.10 -14.37
C VAL A 100 7.86 -6.91 -15.46
N THR A 101 8.06 -8.21 -15.26
CA THR A 101 8.75 -9.08 -16.23
C THR A 101 8.08 -9.04 -17.59
N GLY A 102 8.86 -8.69 -18.62
CA GLY A 102 8.42 -8.63 -20.01
C GLY A 102 7.56 -7.42 -20.38
N MET A 103 7.39 -6.44 -19.49
CA MET A 103 6.85 -5.13 -19.84
C MET A 103 7.87 -4.29 -20.64
N PRO A 104 7.45 -3.20 -21.30
CA PRO A 104 8.38 -2.25 -21.88
C PRO A 104 9.34 -1.70 -20.81
N GLU A 105 10.64 -1.71 -21.10
CA GLU A 105 11.66 -1.41 -20.08
C GLU A 105 11.49 -0.03 -19.44
N ALA A 106 11.07 0.99 -20.20
CA ALA A 106 10.82 2.33 -19.66
C ALA A 106 9.72 2.36 -18.57
N LEU A 107 8.70 1.51 -18.70
CA LEU A 107 7.67 1.35 -17.68
C LEU A 107 8.17 0.50 -16.52
N ALA A 108 8.84 -0.61 -16.83
CA ALA A 108 9.35 -1.55 -15.84
C ALA A 108 10.36 -0.88 -14.90
N SER A 109 11.29 -0.08 -15.43
CA SER A 109 12.25 0.69 -14.63
C SER A 109 11.54 1.72 -13.75
N THR A 110 10.56 2.47 -14.31
CA THR A 110 9.78 3.45 -13.54
C THR A 110 9.11 2.83 -12.31
N VAL A 111 8.51 1.64 -12.46
CA VAL A 111 7.84 0.95 -11.34
C VAL A 111 8.87 0.42 -10.34
N ARG A 112 9.98 -0.18 -10.80
CA ARG A 112 11.06 -0.63 -9.89
C ARG A 112 11.64 0.53 -9.07
N ASP A 113 11.94 1.65 -9.72
CA ASP A 113 12.50 2.84 -9.07
C ASP A 113 11.51 3.45 -8.07
N LEU A 114 10.21 3.44 -8.40
CA LEU A 114 9.15 3.91 -7.51
C LEU A 114 9.09 3.10 -6.20
N ILE A 115 9.14 1.77 -6.31
CA ILE A 115 9.10 0.87 -5.15
C ILE A 115 10.41 0.96 -4.35
N ALA A 116 11.56 1.05 -5.03
CA ALA A 116 12.83 1.25 -4.37
C ALA A 116 12.87 2.56 -3.57
N GLU A 117 12.32 3.66 -4.11
CA GLU A 117 12.22 4.94 -3.41
C GLU A 117 11.33 4.84 -2.16
N TYR A 118 10.15 4.23 -2.29
CA TYR A 118 9.23 4.05 -1.16
C TYR A 118 9.86 3.23 -0.03
N GLU A 119 10.57 2.15 -0.39
CA GLU A 119 11.22 1.27 0.60
C GLU A 119 12.47 1.90 1.23
N ALA A 120 13.20 2.75 0.52
CA ALA A 120 14.35 3.46 1.06
C ALA A 120 13.97 4.45 2.17
N ARG A 121 12.79 5.08 2.07
CA ARG A 121 12.26 6.06 3.06
C ARG A 121 13.16 7.26 3.29
N GLU A 122 13.87 7.68 2.25
CA GLU A 122 14.83 8.78 2.32
C GLU A 122 14.29 10.07 1.71
N SER A 123 13.47 9.99 0.65
CA SER A 123 12.88 11.18 0.03
C SER A 123 11.77 11.78 0.90
N PRO A 124 11.60 13.12 0.89
CA PRO A 124 10.47 13.76 1.56
C PRO A 124 9.12 13.16 1.14
N GLU A 125 8.97 12.84 -0.14
CA GLU A 125 7.77 12.24 -0.71
C GLU A 125 7.52 10.81 -0.21
N ALA A 126 8.57 9.99 -0.07
CA ALA A 126 8.47 8.66 0.51
C ALA A 126 8.07 8.74 1.99
N ILE A 127 8.67 9.66 2.75
CA ILE A 127 8.30 9.88 4.15
C ILE A 127 6.82 10.29 4.25
N CYS A 128 6.36 11.23 3.42
CA CYS A 128 4.96 11.65 3.37
C CYS A 128 4.01 10.48 3.04
N ALA A 129 4.36 9.63 2.08
CA ALA A 129 3.57 8.45 1.72
C ALA A 129 3.47 7.45 2.89
N ARG A 130 4.55 7.27 3.66
CA ARG A 130 4.58 6.40 4.84
C ARG A 130 3.75 6.93 5.99
N ASP A 131 3.81 8.22 6.24
CA ASP A 131 2.99 8.84 7.27
C ASP A 131 1.51 8.82 6.87
N ALA A 132 1.22 8.94 5.57
CA ALA A 132 -0.12 8.77 5.04
C ALA A 132 -0.68 7.35 5.27
N ASP A 133 0.10 6.28 5.04
CA ASP A 133 -0.34 4.88 5.29
C ASP A 133 -0.75 4.69 6.77
N LYS A 134 0.09 5.16 7.70
CA LYS A 134 -0.22 5.11 9.15
C LYS A 134 -1.48 5.91 9.51
N LEU A 135 -1.58 7.13 8.99
CA LEU A 135 -2.69 8.04 9.27
C LEU A 135 -4.00 7.48 8.71
N GLU A 136 -3.97 6.92 7.50
CA GLU A 136 -5.10 6.24 6.88
C GLU A 136 -5.60 5.11 7.78
N CYS A 137 -4.70 4.21 8.21
CA CYS A 137 -5.02 3.09 9.08
C CYS A 137 -5.63 3.55 10.43
N MET A 138 -5.12 4.66 10.99
CA MET A 138 -5.67 5.25 12.20
C MET A 138 -7.10 5.78 11.99
N LEU A 139 -7.33 6.53 10.90
CA LEU A 139 -8.65 7.09 10.56
C LEU A 139 -9.66 5.97 10.35
N GLN A 140 -9.28 4.92 9.60
CA GLN A 140 -10.12 3.76 9.39
C GLN A 140 -10.46 3.05 10.71
N GLY A 141 -9.52 2.97 11.65
CA GLY A 141 -9.75 2.44 12.99
C GLY A 141 -10.77 3.26 13.79
N ILE A 142 -10.71 4.59 13.71
CA ILE A 142 -11.71 5.48 14.34
C ILE A 142 -13.09 5.25 13.73
N GLU A 143 -13.17 5.13 12.41
CA GLU A 143 -14.43 4.86 11.69
C GLU A 143 -15.02 3.52 12.11
N TYR A 144 -14.24 2.44 12.14
CA TYR A 144 -14.75 1.14 12.58
C TYR A 144 -15.14 1.12 14.05
N LYS A 145 -14.38 1.80 14.92
CA LYS A 145 -14.78 1.95 16.31
C LYS A 145 -16.13 2.67 16.44
N SER A 146 -16.35 3.73 15.64
CA SER A 146 -17.64 4.44 15.63
C SER A 146 -18.82 3.57 15.17
N GLN A 147 -18.55 2.53 14.39
CA GLN A 147 -19.53 1.52 13.96
C GLN A 147 -19.75 0.41 15.02
N GLY A 148 -19.06 0.46 16.16
CA GLY A 148 -19.19 -0.49 17.26
C GLY A 148 -18.13 -1.59 17.30
N TYR A 149 -17.12 -1.56 16.42
CA TYR A 149 -16.00 -2.52 16.46
C TYR A 149 -14.94 -2.08 17.48
N GLU A 150 -15.22 -2.27 18.77
CA GLU A 150 -14.38 -1.78 19.87
C GLU A 150 -12.91 -2.27 19.81
N LEU A 151 -12.68 -3.47 19.25
CA LEU A 151 -11.33 -4.03 19.11
C LEU A 151 -10.46 -3.25 18.12
N ALA A 152 -11.04 -2.39 17.27
CA ALA A 152 -10.31 -1.49 16.38
C ALA A 152 -9.44 -0.49 17.16
N GLN A 153 -9.72 -0.24 18.45
CA GLN A 153 -8.92 0.65 19.30
C GLN A 153 -7.42 0.30 19.28
N ARG A 154 -7.09 -1.00 19.23
CA ARG A 154 -5.70 -1.45 19.17
C ARG A 154 -4.96 -0.92 17.94
N TRP A 155 -5.63 -0.79 16.80
CA TRP A 155 -5.04 -0.23 15.58
C TRP A 155 -4.83 1.27 15.70
N ILE A 156 -5.79 1.99 16.29
CA ILE A 156 -5.66 3.43 16.60
C ILE A 156 -4.42 3.69 17.47
N ASP A 157 -4.26 2.92 18.54
CA ASP A 157 -3.14 3.09 19.48
C ASP A 157 -1.80 2.75 18.83
N ASN A 158 -1.74 1.68 18.04
CA ASN A 158 -0.52 1.26 17.35
C ASN A 158 -0.08 2.28 16.28
N SER A 159 -1.02 2.83 15.50
CA SER A 159 -0.70 3.83 14.49
C SER A 159 -0.22 5.14 15.12
N ARG A 160 -0.71 5.50 16.32
CA ARG A 160 -0.27 6.70 17.04
C ARG A 160 1.13 6.57 17.65
N ALA A 161 1.53 5.36 18.03
CA ALA A 161 2.79 5.10 18.74
C ALA A 161 4.02 4.97 17.82
N ARG A 162 3.86 5.04 16.50
CA ARG A 162 4.87 4.69 15.49
C ARG A 162 5.20 5.82 14.53
#